data_AF-A0A7W8DP90-F1
#
_entry.id   AF-A0A7W8DP90-F1
#
_cell.length_a   1.000
_cell.length_b   1.000
_cell.length_c   1.000
_cell.angle_alpha   90.00
_cell.angle_beta   90.00
_cell.angle_gamma   90.00
#
_symmetry.space_group_name_H-M   'P 1'
#
loop_
_entity.id
_entity.type
_entity.pdbx_description
1 polymer ?
#
loop_
_entity_poly.entity_id
_entity_poly.type
_entity_poly.pdbx_seq_one_letter_code
_entity_poly.pdbx_strand_id
1 'polypeptide(L)'
;MKLLLLLTALSFSLSLTAGENLAPGVQYPKLVGKWASFNVTSGINGKSVIEVSPGHYYLLHPISGKASTGLYHTSDPAEFDPTTTRININALHLVAEFSLTEARFIPGASGAEPQWRLVGKRPKTQELQAIAITWHDLAPLAPIKRGEGPVRVALFDDYGSFGKGVPRCTELLSQASGVKVTTVKPQLIRSGGLKDFDVVIFTGGSGGKQAGTLGLVGREQVRRFIEAGGGYVGICAGNYLACDGFSWGLKILDAKTKSSKWARGVGDVKIEFTSKGREILGMPEGLLDIRYANGPVFNPAGDDTIPDFEPLAYFRSELAENGSPPGAQVNSPAMVAGTYGKGRLLCSSPHPEQQAGMETFVLKAVQWVAGQ
;
A
#
# COMPACT_ATOMS: atom_id res chain seq x y z
N MET A 1 -15.68 -31.92 -57.91
CA MET A 1 -15.73 -30.49 -57.54
C MET A 1 -16.43 -30.36 -56.19
N LYS A 2 -15.67 -30.38 -55.08
CA LYS A 2 -16.17 -30.04 -53.73
C LYS A 2 -15.05 -29.31 -52.99
N LEU A 3 -15.35 -28.08 -52.62
CA LEU A 3 -14.48 -27.07 -52.05
C LEU A 3 -14.27 -27.36 -50.56
N LEU A 4 -13.02 -27.36 -50.12
CA LEU A 4 -12.61 -27.52 -48.73
C LEU A 4 -12.69 -26.15 -48.03
N LEU A 5 -13.61 -25.97 -47.09
CA LEU A 5 -13.65 -24.80 -46.21
C LEU A 5 -12.92 -25.16 -44.90
N LEU A 6 -11.70 -24.65 -44.73
CA LEU A 6 -11.04 -24.57 -43.42
C LEU A 6 -11.64 -23.36 -42.68
N LEU A 7 -12.44 -23.61 -41.64
CA LEU A 7 -12.72 -22.59 -40.62
C LEU A 7 -11.58 -22.59 -39.60
N THR A 8 -10.72 -21.59 -39.68
CA THR A 8 -9.83 -21.19 -38.58
C THR A 8 -10.68 -20.51 -37.50
N ALA A 9 -10.92 -21.20 -36.39
CA ALA A 9 -11.46 -20.59 -35.18
C ALA A 9 -10.37 -19.74 -34.52
N LEU A 10 -10.40 -18.42 -34.74
CA LEU A 10 -9.72 -17.47 -33.85
C LEU A 10 -10.54 -17.37 -32.56
N SER A 11 -10.07 -18.03 -31.50
CA SER A 11 -10.51 -17.75 -30.15
C SER A 11 -9.83 -16.46 -29.66
N PHE A 12 -10.48 -15.32 -29.81
CA PHE A 12 -10.16 -14.14 -29.01
C PHE A 12 -10.69 -14.37 -27.59
N SER A 13 -9.82 -14.82 -26.69
CA SER A 13 -10.08 -14.70 -25.25
C SER A 13 -9.80 -13.27 -24.84
N LEU A 14 -10.83 -12.41 -24.88
CA LEU A 14 -10.80 -11.14 -24.16
C LEU A 14 -10.96 -11.45 -22.66
N SER A 15 -9.82 -11.69 -22.00
CA SER A 15 -9.73 -11.69 -20.55
C SER A 15 -9.59 -10.24 -20.10
N LEU A 16 -10.70 -9.55 -19.85
CA LEU A 16 -10.69 -8.33 -19.03
C LEU A 16 -10.46 -8.75 -17.58
N THR A 17 -9.20 -8.89 -17.19
CA THR A 17 -8.80 -9.12 -15.81
C THR A 17 -8.63 -7.79 -15.08
N ALA A 18 -9.20 -7.72 -13.87
CA ALA A 18 -9.14 -6.60 -12.95
C ALA A 18 -7.70 -6.04 -12.80
N GLY A 19 -7.43 -4.93 -13.47
CA GLY A 19 -6.10 -4.34 -13.55
C GLY A 19 -5.90 -3.22 -12.56
N GLU A 20 -5.44 -3.53 -11.35
CA GLU A 20 -4.55 -2.63 -10.59
C GLU A 20 -3.59 -3.43 -9.68
N ASN A 21 -3.10 -4.57 -10.20
CA ASN A 21 -1.67 -4.87 -10.05
C ASN A 21 -0.95 -3.93 -11.03
N LEU A 22 0.21 -3.35 -10.69
CA LEU A 22 0.93 -2.44 -11.60
C LEU A 22 0.88 -2.98 -13.04
N ALA A 23 0.35 -2.20 -13.97
CA ALA A 23 0.37 -2.58 -15.38
C ALA A 23 1.81 -3.00 -15.74
N PRO A 24 2.03 -4.20 -16.31
CA PRO A 24 3.36 -4.59 -16.76
C PRO A 24 4.00 -3.45 -17.57
N GLY A 25 5.22 -3.04 -17.22
CA GLY A 25 5.91 -1.92 -17.87
C GLY A 25 5.85 -0.56 -17.16
N VAL A 26 5.20 -0.44 -15.99
CA VAL A 26 5.34 0.79 -15.18
C VAL A 26 6.78 0.97 -14.72
N GLN A 27 7.41 2.06 -15.18
CA GLN A 27 8.74 2.50 -14.78
C GLN A 27 8.67 3.61 -13.72
N TYR A 28 9.70 3.69 -12.88
CA TYR A 28 9.83 4.74 -11.88
C TYR A 28 11.02 5.65 -12.17
N PRO A 29 10.91 6.94 -11.81
CA PRO A 29 11.98 7.88 -12.00
C PRO A 29 13.10 7.68 -10.97
N LYS A 30 14.34 7.78 -11.42
CA LYS A 30 15.52 7.94 -10.58
C LYS A 30 16.23 9.24 -10.94
N LEU A 31 16.45 10.08 -9.93
CA LEU A 31 17.20 11.32 -10.07
C LEU A 31 18.69 11.01 -10.22
N VAL A 32 19.34 11.63 -11.20
CA VAL A 32 20.76 11.43 -11.51
C VAL A 32 21.53 12.72 -11.31
N GLY A 33 22.62 12.64 -10.55
CA GLY A 33 23.48 13.77 -10.24
C GLY A 33 22.93 14.66 -9.12
N LYS A 34 23.26 15.95 -9.18
CA LYS A 34 22.82 16.96 -8.22
C LYS A 34 21.86 17.93 -8.91
N TRP A 35 20.98 18.51 -8.11
CA TRP A 35 20.18 19.64 -8.57
C TRP A 35 21.10 20.81 -8.91
N ALA A 36 20.88 21.38 -10.09
CA ALA A 36 21.64 22.52 -10.59
C ALA A 36 20.71 23.69 -10.89
N SER A 37 21.18 24.92 -10.66
CA SER A 37 20.44 26.13 -11.06
C SER A 37 20.12 26.07 -12.55
N PHE A 38 18.90 26.46 -12.90
CA PHE A 38 18.41 26.45 -14.26
C PHE A 38 17.93 27.85 -14.62
N ASN A 39 18.62 28.48 -15.58
CA ASN A 39 18.32 29.83 -16.02
C ASN A 39 17.48 29.76 -17.30
N VAL A 40 16.37 30.48 -17.34
CA VAL A 40 15.56 30.70 -18.54
C VAL A 40 15.27 32.18 -18.68
N THR A 41 15.42 32.69 -19.89
CA THR A 41 15.13 34.09 -20.24
C THR A 41 13.64 34.34 -20.51
N SER A 42 12.84 33.29 -20.75
CA SER A 42 11.41 33.39 -21.06
C SER A 42 10.63 32.12 -20.64
N GLY A 43 10.44 31.93 -19.33
CA GLY A 43 9.62 30.83 -18.77
C GLY A 43 10.18 29.42 -19.02
N ILE A 44 9.59 28.40 -18.38
CA ILE A 44 9.97 27.00 -18.60
C ILE A 44 9.14 26.45 -19.76
N ASN A 45 9.70 26.45 -20.98
CA ASN A 45 9.08 25.78 -22.12
C ASN A 45 9.32 24.26 -22.03
N GLY A 46 8.48 23.57 -21.26
CA GLY A 46 8.59 22.13 -21.00
C GLY A 46 7.22 21.44 -20.98
N LYS A 47 7.24 20.11 -21.07
CA LYS A 47 6.04 19.28 -21.09
C LYS A 47 5.56 18.94 -19.67
N SER A 48 4.25 18.89 -19.47
CA SER A 48 3.67 18.33 -18.24
C SER A 48 3.44 16.82 -18.34
N VAL A 49 3.24 16.31 -19.56
CA VAL A 49 3.04 14.89 -19.85
C VAL A 49 4.12 14.41 -20.82
N ILE A 50 4.68 13.23 -20.55
CA ILE A 50 5.57 12.52 -21.45
C ILE A 50 5.15 11.06 -21.56
N GLU A 51 5.45 10.44 -22.69
CA GLU A 51 5.43 8.99 -22.85
C GLU A 51 6.85 8.49 -22.63
N VAL A 52 7.03 7.55 -21.71
CA VAL A 52 8.35 7.02 -21.34
C VAL A 52 8.65 5.73 -22.09
N SER A 53 7.65 4.87 -22.20
CA SER A 53 7.65 3.65 -23.02
C SER A 53 6.29 3.55 -23.72
N PRO A 54 6.19 2.79 -24.83
CA PRO A 54 4.95 2.72 -25.61
C PRO A 54 3.74 2.36 -24.73
N GLY A 55 2.76 3.26 -24.68
CA GLY A 55 1.55 3.08 -23.87
C GLY A 55 1.71 3.38 -22.37
N HIS A 56 2.82 3.99 -21.93
CA HIS A 56 3.03 4.41 -20.54
C HIS A 56 3.29 5.91 -20.45
N TYR A 57 2.27 6.63 -19.97
CA TYR A 57 2.27 8.08 -19.88
C TYR A 57 2.50 8.55 -18.46
N TYR A 58 3.20 9.67 -18.32
CA TYR A 58 3.57 10.24 -17.03
C TYR A 58 3.26 11.72 -16.95
N LEU A 59 2.44 12.11 -15.98
CA LEU A 59 1.99 13.48 -15.74
C LEU A 59 2.67 14.07 -14.49
N LEU A 60 3.27 15.26 -14.63
CA LEU A 60 3.63 16.12 -13.50
C LEU A 60 2.43 16.99 -13.13
N HIS A 61 1.96 16.88 -11.89
CA HIS A 61 0.83 17.66 -11.41
C HIS A 61 0.99 18.07 -9.93
N PRO A 62 0.71 19.33 -9.56
CA PRO A 62 0.72 19.77 -8.17
C PRO A 62 -0.12 18.87 -7.26
N ILE A 63 0.41 18.52 -6.09
CA ILE A 63 -0.34 17.78 -5.09
C ILE A 63 -1.15 18.79 -4.28
N SER A 64 -2.48 18.64 -4.27
CA SER A 64 -3.38 19.53 -3.55
C SER A 64 -2.98 19.64 -2.06
N GLY A 65 -2.89 20.87 -1.55
CA GLY A 65 -2.50 21.16 -0.18
C GLY A 65 -1.01 20.97 0.14
N LYS A 66 -0.16 20.67 -0.84
CA LYS A 66 1.29 20.54 -0.64
C LYS A 66 2.07 21.43 -1.61
N ALA A 67 3.20 21.97 -1.14
CA ALA A 67 4.17 22.64 -2.00
C ALA A 67 5.10 21.61 -2.67
N SER A 68 4.51 20.70 -3.45
CA SER A 68 5.20 19.61 -4.13
C SER A 68 4.46 19.22 -5.40
N THR A 69 5.17 18.58 -6.32
CA THR A 69 4.61 18.05 -7.57
C THR A 69 4.64 16.53 -7.53
N GLY A 70 3.49 15.91 -7.79
CA GLY A 70 3.37 14.47 -7.97
C GLY A 70 3.66 14.09 -9.42
N LEU A 71 4.19 12.89 -9.59
CA LEU A 71 4.32 12.21 -10.87
C LEU A 71 3.31 11.08 -10.91
N TYR A 72 2.42 11.10 -11.89
CA TYR A 72 1.33 10.12 -12.02
C TYR A 72 1.53 9.29 -13.28
N HIS A 73 1.19 8.01 -13.26
CA HIS A 73 1.27 7.09 -14.42
C HIS A 73 -0.12 6.62 -14.88
N THR A 74 -0.34 6.53 -16.19
CA THR A 74 -1.50 5.83 -16.78
C THR A 74 -1.10 5.06 -18.04
N SER A 75 -1.89 4.05 -18.37
CA SER A 75 -1.87 3.37 -19.67
C SER A 75 -2.88 3.94 -20.68
N ASP A 76 -3.77 4.84 -20.23
CA ASP A 76 -4.72 5.55 -21.09
C ASP A 76 -4.41 7.06 -21.05
N PRO A 77 -3.80 7.64 -22.09
CA PRO A 77 -3.42 9.05 -22.09
C PRO A 77 -4.64 10.00 -21.98
N ALA A 78 -5.85 9.53 -22.29
CA ALA A 78 -7.08 10.30 -22.11
C ALA A 78 -7.37 10.60 -20.62
N GLU A 79 -6.85 9.80 -19.69
CA GLU A 79 -6.97 10.04 -18.25
C GLU A 79 -6.19 11.27 -17.76
N PHE A 80 -5.27 11.81 -18.58
CA PHE A 80 -4.52 13.03 -18.26
C PHE A 80 -5.05 14.27 -18.97
N ASP A 81 -6.18 14.20 -19.68
CA ASP A 81 -6.79 15.36 -20.32
C ASP A 81 -7.47 16.27 -19.28
N PRO A 82 -6.89 17.45 -18.97
CA PRO A 82 -7.38 18.35 -17.92
C PRO A 82 -8.76 18.94 -18.22
N THR A 83 -9.30 18.76 -19.43
CA THR A 83 -10.65 19.18 -19.80
C THR A 83 -11.74 18.16 -19.42
N THR A 84 -11.33 16.94 -19.04
CA THR A 84 -12.25 15.88 -18.65
C THR A 84 -12.57 15.96 -17.15
N THR A 85 -13.86 15.99 -16.80
CA THR A 85 -14.34 16.05 -15.40
C THR A 85 -14.22 14.70 -14.66
N ARG A 86 -13.62 13.69 -15.29
CA ARG A 86 -13.45 12.33 -14.74
C ARG A 86 -12.13 12.12 -14.01
N ILE A 87 -11.23 13.10 -14.01
CA ILE A 87 -9.90 12.94 -13.43
C ILE A 87 -9.99 12.90 -11.90
N ASN A 88 -9.90 11.70 -11.35
CA ASN A 88 -9.44 11.53 -9.98
C ASN A 88 -7.94 11.24 -10.02
N ILE A 89 -7.11 12.26 -10.20
CA ILE A 89 -5.63 12.18 -10.00
C ILE A 89 -5.24 11.56 -8.66
N ASN A 90 -6.14 11.54 -7.68
CA ASN A 90 -5.93 10.93 -6.37
C ASN A 90 -6.27 9.43 -6.34
N ALA A 91 -6.91 8.90 -7.39
CA ALA A 91 -7.04 7.46 -7.59
C ALA A 91 -5.67 6.94 -8.01
N LEU A 92 -4.82 6.67 -7.02
CA LEU A 92 -3.77 5.65 -7.04
C LEU A 92 -2.64 5.68 -8.06
N HIS A 93 -2.60 6.60 -9.03
CA HIS A 93 -1.57 6.64 -10.07
C HIS A 93 -0.22 7.26 -9.65
N LEU A 94 -0.07 7.68 -8.39
CA LEU A 94 1.14 8.36 -7.92
C LEU A 94 2.36 7.43 -7.96
N VAL A 95 3.37 7.78 -8.76
CA VAL A 95 4.65 7.06 -8.92
C VAL A 95 5.75 7.70 -8.09
N ALA A 96 5.83 9.03 -8.06
CA ALA A 96 6.84 9.78 -7.32
C ALA A 96 6.31 11.14 -6.83
N GLU A 97 6.99 11.72 -5.84
CA GLU A 97 6.71 13.05 -5.32
C GLU A 97 8.02 13.84 -5.29
N PHE A 98 8.01 15.03 -5.90
CA PHE A 98 9.16 15.92 -5.95
C PHE A 98 8.86 17.20 -5.17
N SER A 99 9.81 17.62 -4.33
CA SER A 99 9.75 18.91 -3.64
C SER A 99 10.11 20.05 -4.61
N LEU A 100 9.19 20.27 -5.56
CA LEU A 100 9.21 21.28 -6.61
C LEU A 100 7.78 21.81 -6.82
N THR A 101 7.67 23.08 -7.19
CA THR A 101 6.47 23.69 -7.78
C THR A 101 6.72 24.01 -9.24
N GLU A 102 5.65 24.20 -10.02
CA GLU A 102 5.72 24.49 -11.47
C GLU A 102 6.57 23.49 -12.26
N ALA A 103 6.58 22.22 -11.84
CA ALA A 103 7.50 21.27 -12.43
C ALA A 103 7.14 20.95 -13.90
N ARG A 104 8.18 20.77 -14.73
CA ARG A 104 8.08 20.42 -16.14
C ARG A 104 9.18 19.43 -16.53
N PHE A 105 8.90 18.62 -17.54
CA PHE A 105 9.88 17.86 -18.27
C PHE A 105 10.49 18.69 -19.38
N ILE A 106 11.82 18.66 -19.50
CA ILE A 106 12.54 19.17 -20.67
C ILE A 106 13.39 18.05 -21.27
N PRO A 107 13.62 18.04 -22.59
CA PRO A 107 14.54 17.09 -23.20
C PRO A 107 15.95 17.16 -22.58
N GLY A 108 16.60 16.01 -22.47
CA GLY A 108 18.02 15.90 -22.19
C GLY A 108 18.88 16.45 -23.34
N ALA A 109 20.19 16.50 -23.13
CA ALA A 109 21.11 16.88 -24.21
C ALA A 109 21.08 15.81 -25.32
N SER A 110 21.04 16.23 -26.58
CA SER A 110 21.01 15.32 -27.73
C SER A 110 22.18 14.32 -27.68
N GLY A 111 21.90 13.03 -27.81
CA GLY A 111 22.90 11.96 -27.88
C GLY A 111 23.44 11.44 -26.54
N ALA A 112 22.92 11.88 -25.39
CA ALA A 112 23.33 11.39 -24.07
C ALA A 112 22.13 10.96 -23.21
N GLU A 113 22.23 9.81 -22.55
CA GLU A 113 21.37 9.47 -21.41
C GLU A 113 21.65 10.43 -20.24
N PRO A 114 20.64 10.96 -19.54
CA PRO A 114 19.20 10.68 -19.69
C PRO A 114 18.44 11.55 -20.70
N GLN A 115 17.42 10.94 -21.31
CA GLN A 115 16.53 11.58 -22.29
C GLN A 115 15.67 12.75 -21.74
N TRP A 116 15.46 12.80 -20.43
CA TRP A 116 14.64 13.83 -19.79
C TRP A 116 15.36 14.49 -18.62
N ARG A 117 15.02 15.75 -18.36
CA ARG A 117 15.34 16.45 -17.12
C ARG A 117 14.05 16.95 -16.49
N LEU A 118 14.01 16.89 -15.16
CA LEU A 118 12.96 17.49 -14.36
C LEU A 118 13.42 18.89 -13.96
N VAL A 119 12.59 19.90 -14.25
CA VAL A 119 12.81 21.29 -13.88
C VAL A 119 11.66 21.77 -13.02
N GLY A 120 11.93 22.58 -12.01
CA GLY A 120 10.89 23.25 -11.24
C GLY A 120 11.46 24.20 -10.19
N LYS A 121 10.58 24.97 -9.56
CA LYS A 121 10.96 25.91 -8.49
C LYS A 121 11.03 25.20 -7.15
N ARG A 122 12.02 25.55 -6.34
CA ARG A 122 12.07 25.11 -4.94
C ARG A 122 11.01 25.81 -4.11
N PRO A 123 10.20 25.08 -3.32
CA PRO A 123 9.11 25.68 -2.56
C PRO A 123 9.52 26.86 -1.66
N LYS A 124 10.68 26.76 -1.01
CA LYS A 124 11.15 27.77 -0.06
C LYS A 124 11.92 28.91 -0.70
N THR A 125 12.84 28.61 -1.61
CA THR A 125 13.75 29.62 -2.19
C THR A 125 13.23 30.22 -3.48
N GLN A 126 12.20 29.61 -4.09
CA GLN A 126 11.72 29.92 -5.45
C GLN A 126 12.78 29.77 -6.55
N GLU A 127 13.97 29.28 -6.20
CA GLU A 127 15.05 29.00 -7.14
C GLU A 127 14.62 27.93 -8.13
N LEU A 128 14.85 28.23 -9.39
CA LEU A 128 14.60 27.31 -10.48
C LEU A 128 15.77 26.34 -10.59
N GLN A 129 15.48 25.04 -10.43
CA GLN A 129 16.48 23.98 -10.48
C GLN A 129 16.10 22.90 -11.47
N ALA A 130 17.12 22.26 -12.04
CA ALA A 130 16.99 21.13 -12.95
C ALA A 130 17.80 19.94 -12.45
N ILE A 131 17.29 18.74 -12.71
CA ILE A 131 18.01 17.48 -12.46
C ILE A 131 17.71 16.49 -13.58
N ALA A 132 18.67 15.63 -13.87
CA ALA A 132 18.52 14.56 -14.85
C ALA A 132 17.65 13.43 -14.27
N ILE A 133 16.80 12.80 -15.09
CA ILE A 133 15.89 11.73 -14.66
C ILE A 133 16.04 10.51 -15.57
N THR A 134 16.23 9.34 -14.96
CA THR A 134 16.26 8.04 -15.66
C THR A 134 15.05 7.21 -15.24
N TRP A 135 14.64 6.27 -16.09
CA TRP A 135 13.46 5.43 -15.87
C TRP A 135 13.89 3.98 -15.66
N HIS A 136 13.37 3.36 -14.61
CA HIS A 136 13.77 2.02 -14.17
C HIS A 136 12.56 1.16 -13.92
N ASP A 137 12.66 -0.14 -14.24
CA ASP A 137 11.67 -1.12 -13.82
C ASP A 137 11.86 -1.45 -12.35
N LEU A 138 10.77 -1.66 -11.61
CA LEU A 138 10.89 -2.14 -10.23
C LEU A 138 11.61 -3.50 -10.27
N ALA A 139 12.76 -3.57 -9.61
CA ALA A 139 13.53 -4.80 -9.47
C ALA A 139 12.95 -5.66 -8.35
N PRO A 140 12.84 -6.99 -8.53
CA PRO A 140 12.47 -7.89 -7.45
C PRO A 140 13.40 -7.70 -6.26
N LEU A 141 12.88 -7.79 -5.04
CA LEU A 141 13.73 -7.81 -3.86
C LEU A 141 14.35 -9.20 -3.71
N ALA A 142 15.64 -9.25 -3.40
CA ALA A 142 16.28 -10.50 -3.01
C ALA A 142 15.56 -11.07 -1.77
N PRO A 143 15.51 -12.41 -1.62
CA PRO A 143 14.85 -13.03 -0.47
C PRO A 143 15.38 -12.46 0.84
N ILE A 144 14.48 -11.91 1.66
CA ILE A 144 14.80 -11.35 2.96
C ILE A 144 15.00 -12.51 3.91
N LYS A 145 16.23 -12.64 4.40
CA LYS A 145 16.55 -13.53 5.51
C LYS A 145 16.71 -12.66 6.75
N ARG A 146 15.92 -12.94 7.79
CA ARG A 146 16.10 -12.29 9.09
C ARG A 146 17.52 -12.57 9.58
N GLY A 147 18.24 -11.51 9.92
CA GLY A 147 19.56 -11.62 10.54
C GLY A 147 19.48 -11.93 12.03
N GLU A 148 20.66 -12.12 12.65
CA GLU A 148 20.79 -12.14 14.10
C GLU A 148 20.50 -10.74 14.69
N GLY A 149 19.84 -10.69 15.84
CA GLY A 149 19.49 -9.44 16.53
C GLY A 149 17.98 -9.12 16.59
N PRO A 150 17.61 -7.89 16.98
CA PRO A 150 16.22 -7.50 17.17
C PRO A 150 15.45 -7.44 15.85
N VAL A 151 14.15 -7.77 15.88
CA VAL A 151 13.24 -7.60 14.73
C VAL A 151 13.10 -6.11 14.42
N ARG A 152 13.45 -5.73 13.19
CA ARG A 152 13.36 -4.34 12.71
C ARG A 152 11.97 -4.11 12.14
N VAL A 153 11.22 -3.20 12.76
CA VAL A 153 9.83 -2.93 12.43
C VAL A 153 9.69 -1.55 11.80
N ALA A 154 9.19 -1.49 10.58
CA ALA A 154 8.74 -0.27 9.93
C ALA A 154 7.28 0.01 10.30
N LEU A 155 7.04 1.02 11.14
CA LEU A 155 5.68 1.45 11.51
C LEU A 155 5.25 2.61 10.59
N PHE A 156 4.27 2.38 9.72
CA PHE A 156 3.81 3.39 8.78
C PHE A 156 3.02 4.51 9.47
N ASP A 157 3.45 5.75 9.26
CA ASP A 157 2.80 6.94 9.81
C ASP A 157 2.76 8.05 8.75
N ASP A 158 1.64 8.21 8.06
CA ASP A 158 1.40 9.34 7.17
C ASP A 158 -0.11 9.61 7.09
N TYR A 159 -0.53 10.48 6.19
CA TYR A 159 -1.92 10.72 5.91
C TYR A 159 -2.66 9.40 5.61
N GLY A 160 -3.74 9.18 6.36
CA GLY A 160 -4.46 7.91 6.39
C GLY A 160 -4.21 7.09 7.65
N SER A 161 -3.14 7.31 8.41
CA SER A 161 -2.98 6.79 9.78
C SER A 161 -3.63 7.76 10.77
N PHE A 162 -4.53 7.27 11.63
CA PHE A 162 -5.28 8.11 12.56
C PHE A 162 -5.32 7.54 13.99
N GLY A 163 -5.67 8.41 14.94
CA GLY A 163 -5.97 8.02 16.31
C GLY A 163 -4.74 7.55 17.08
N LYS A 164 -4.94 6.56 17.97
CA LYS A 164 -3.93 6.09 18.92
C LYS A 164 -3.08 4.93 18.40
N GLY A 165 -3.33 4.42 17.18
CA GLY A 165 -2.67 3.23 16.65
C GLY A 165 -1.14 3.35 16.59
N VAL A 166 -0.62 4.38 15.90
CA VAL A 166 0.83 4.64 15.79
C VAL A 166 1.46 4.91 17.17
N PRO A 167 0.92 5.82 18.02
CA PRO A 167 1.47 6.02 19.36
C PRO A 167 1.53 4.75 20.21
N ARG A 168 0.44 3.95 20.23
CA ARG A 168 0.38 2.73 21.04
C ARG A 168 1.29 1.63 20.53
N CYS A 169 1.36 1.41 19.22
CA CYS A 169 2.34 0.46 18.66
C CYS A 169 3.77 0.89 18.95
N THR A 170 4.06 2.20 18.91
CA THR A 170 5.39 2.73 19.25
C THR A 170 5.72 2.46 20.72
N GLU A 171 4.81 2.78 21.63
CA GLU A 171 4.96 2.56 23.07
C GLU A 171 5.19 1.07 23.38
N LEU A 172 4.30 0.19 22.91
CA LEU A 172 4.35 -1.25 23.19
C LEU A 172 5.62 -1.91 22.64
N LEU A 173 6.03 -1.55 21.41
CA LEU A 173 7.20 -2.16 20.78
C LEU A 173 8.53 -1.55 21.25
N SER A 174 8.56 -0.27 21.65
CA SER A 174 9.80 0.35 22.16
C SER A 174 10.23 -0.20 23.53
N GLN A 175 9.28 -0.70 24.32
CA GLN A 175 9.53 -1.34 25.61
C GLN A 175 9.87 -2.83 25.50
N ALA A 176 9.62 -3.44 24.33
CA ALA A 176 9.84 -4.87 24.12
C ALA A 176 11.32 -5.18 23.83
N SER A 177 11.87 -6.16 24.55
CA SER A 177 13.19 -6.72 24.23
C SER A 177 13.15 -7.45 22.88
N GLY A 178 14.20 -7.31 22.07
CA GLY A 178 14.33 -8.04 20.81
C GLY A 178 13.53 -7.46 19.64
N VAL A 179 13.01 -6.24 19.77
CA VAL A 179 12.37 -5.49 18.68
C VAL A 179 12.96 -4.08 18.60
N LYS A 180 13.08 -3.54 17.39
CA LYS A 180 13.41 -2.14 17.12
C LYS A 180 12.37 -1.56 16.18
N VAL A 181 11.49 -0.72 16.71
CA VAL A 181 10.48 -0.01 15.92
C VAL A 181 11.03 1.30 15.38
N THR A 182 10.72 1.61 14.13
CA THR A 182 11.03 2.89 13.48
C THR A 182 9.82 3.36 12.70
N THR A 183 9.38 4.57 12.98
CA THR A 183 8.31 5.21 12.23
C THR A 183 8.81 5.60 10.84
N VAL A 184 8.09 5.19 9.80
CA VAL A 184 8.48 5.42 8.40
C VAL A 184 7.44 6.25 7.65
N LYS A 185 7.93 7.04 6.69
CA LYS A 185 7.13 7.84 5.76
C LYS A 185 7.06 7.15 4.39
N PRO A 186 6.04 7.40 3.55
CA PRO A 186 5.86 6.73 2.26
C PRO A 186 7.02 6.97 1.29
N GLN A 187 7.79 8.06 1.43
CA GLN A 187 8.98 8.32 0.62
C GLN A 187 10.05 7.24 0.82
N LEU A 188 10.25 6.75 2.05
CA LEU A 188 11.18 5.65 2.35
C LEU A 188 10.72 4.34 1.70
N ILE A 189 9.41 4.08 1.72
CA ILE A 189 8.84 2.87 1.13
C ILE A 189 8.98 2.93 -0.39
N ARG A 190 8.61 4.05 -1.02
CA ARG A 190 8.75 4.25 -2.49
C ARG A 190 10.19 4.09 -2.97
N SER A 191 11.18 4.51 -2.18
CA SER A 191 12.59 4.36 -2.53
C SER A 191 13.17 2.96 -2.27
N GLY A 192 12.34 1.99 -1.88
CA GLY A 192 12.76 0.61 -1.61
C GLY A 192 13.45 0.42 -0.26
N GLY A 193 13.25 1.35 0.69
CA GLY A 193 13.87 1.30 2.02
C GLY A 193 13.36 0.18 2.93
N LEU A 194 12.25 -0.49 2.57
CA LEU A 194 11.74 -1.63 3.35
C LEU A 194 12.70 -2.82 3.40
N LYS A 195 13.65 -2.92 2.46
CA LYS A 195 14.71 -3.96 2.49
C LYS A 195 15.54 -3.97 3.78
N ASP A 196 15.56 -2.86 4.52
CA ASP A 196 16.30 -2.70 5.77
C ASP A 196 15.47 -3.09 7.02
N PHE A 197 14.27 -3.64 6.81
CA PHE A 197 13.32 -4.06 7.84
C PHE A 197 12.98 -5.55 7.72
N ASP A 198 12.37 -6.09 8.78
CA ASP A 198 11.88 -7.47 8.83
C ASP A 198 10.34 -7.49 8.80
N VAL A 199 9.68 -6.46 9.35
CA VAL A 199 8.22 -6.33 9.40
C VAL A 199 7.78 -4.92 9.05
N VAL A 200 6.66 -4.78 8.35
CA VAL A 200 5.94 -3.51 8.18
C VAL A 200 4.58 -3.55 8.87
N ILE A 201 4.21 -2.48 9.56
CA ILE A 201 2.93 -2.33 10.26
C ILE A 201 2.14 -1.15 9.68
N PHE A 202 0.87 -1.40 9.35
CA PHE A 202 -0.12 -0.38 9.02
C PHE A 202 -1.24 -0.39 10.06
N THR A 203 -1.38 0.70 10.82
CA THR A 203 -2.38 0.81 11.89
C THR A 203 -3.73 1.34 11.37
N GLY A 204 -4.66 1.58 12.30
CA GLY A 204 -5.98 2.14 12.00
C GLY A 204 -5.95 3.53 11.35
N GLY A 205 -7.10 3.90 10.77
CA GLY A 205 -7.31 5.14 10.03
C GLY A 205 -8.14 4.94 8.76
N SER A 206 -7.59 5.21 7.58
CA SER A 206 -8.25 5.02 6.28
C SER A 206 -7.31 4.32 5.30
N GLY A 207 -7.64 3.06 4.96
CA GLY A 207 -6.81 2.24 4.05
C GLY A 207 -6.63 2.87 2.67
N GLY A 208 -7.68 3.44 2.09
CA GLY A 208 -7.59 4.15 0.81
C GLY A 208 -6.68 5.39 0.85
N LYS A 209 -6.64 6.10 1.98
CA LYS A 209 -5.71 7.23 2.16
C LYS A 209 -4.27 6.75 2.39
N GLN A 210 -4.07 5.65 3.12
CA GLN A 210 -2.76 4.99 3.25
C GLN A 210 -2.24 4.52 1.88
N ALA A 211 -3.09 3.86 1.08
CA ALA A 211 -2.78 3.48 -0.30
C ALA A 211 -2.46 4.71 -1.18
N GLY A 212 -3.25 5.77 -1.08
CA GLY A 212 -3.04 7.00 -1.84
C GLY A 212 -1.71 7.69 -1.52
N THR A 213 -1.30 7.71 -0.25
CA THR A 213 -0.01 8.31 0.14
C THR A 213 1.19 7.43 -0.24
N LEU A 214 1.02 6.10 -0.25
CA LEU A 214 2.01 5.18 -0.81
C LEU A 214 2.17 5.39 -2.33
N GLY A 215 1.04 5.51 -3.04
CA GLY A 215 0.99 5.51 -4.51
C GLY A 215 1.27 4.12 -5.11
N LEU A 216 1.22 4.01 -6.44
CA LEU A 216 1.54 2.81 -7.22
C LEU A 216 2.85 2.14 -6.75
N VAL A 217 3.93 2.93 -6.72
CA VAL A 217 5.27 2.42 -6.38
C VAL A 217 5.36 2.01 -4.92
N GLY A 218 4.78 2.78 -4.00
CA GLY A 218 4.85 2.46 -2.57
C GLY A 218 4.09 1.17 -2.26
N ARG A 219 2.91 0.98 -2.85
CA ARG A 219 2.13 -0.26 -2.73
C ARG A 219 2.91 -1.48 -3.25
N GLU A 220 3.49 -1.35 -4.44
CA GLU A 220 4.28 -2.44 -5.01
C GLU A 220 5.52 -2.76 -4.18
N GLN A 221 6.20 -1.76 -3.63
CA GLN A 221 7.36 -1.97 -2.75
C GLN A 221 6.97 -2.74 -1.48
N VAL A 222 5.79 -2.49 -0.91
CA VAL A 222 5.25 -3.29 0.20
C VAL A 222 4.98 -4.72 -0.27
N ARG A 223 4.31 -4.91 -1.41
CA ARG A 223 4.00 -6.23 -1.97
C ARG A 223 5.26 -7.08 -2.18
N ARG A 224 6.29 -6.49 -2.81
CA ARG A 224 7.59 -7.14 -3.05
C ARG A 224 8.37 -7.44 -1.78
N PHE A 225 8.28 -6.55 -0.79
CA PHE A 225 8.89 -6.77 0.52
C PHE A 225 8.31 -8.04 1.17
N ILE A 226 6.99 -8.20 1.12
CA ILE A 226 6.32 -9.38 1.67
C ILE A 226 6.62 -10.62 0.83
N GLU A 227 6.53 -10.50 -0.50
CA GLU A 227 6.87 -11.59 -1.43
C GLU A 227 8.29 -12.13 -1.20
N ALA A 228 9.23 -11.25 -0.86
CA ALA A 228 10.61 -11.60 -0.55
C ALA A 228 10.82 -12.23 0.84
N GLY A 229 9.84 -12.18 1.74
CA GLY A 229 9.92 -12.77 3.10
C GLY A 229 9.68 -11.80 4.25
N GLY A 230 9.41 -10.52 3.96
CA GLY A 230 9.04 -9.54 4.97
C GLY A 230 7.67 -9.84 5.61
N GLY A 231 7.53 -9.55 6.90
CA GLY A 231 6.27 -9.70 7.62
C GLY A 231 5.34 -8.50 7.46
N TYR A 232 4.03 -8.73 7.48
CA TYR A 232 3.00 -7.67 7.45
C TYR A 232 2.08 -7.76 8.67
N VAL A 233 1.90 -6.64 9.38
CA VAL A 233 0.84 -6.51 10.39
C VAL A 233 -0.13 -5.40 9.99
N GLY A 234 -1.40 -5.78 9.81
CA GLY A 234 -2.51 -4.85 9.59
C GLY A 234 -3.35 -4.71 10.84
N ILE A 235 -3.76 -3.49 11.18
CA ILE A 235 -4.74 -3.23 12.23
C ILE A 235 -5.81 -2.28 11.69
N CYS A 236 -7.09 -2.67 11.81
CA CYS A 236 -8.23 -1.89 11.33
C CYS A 236 -8.05 -1.44 9.85
N ALA A 237 -7.73 -0.17 9.58
CA ALA A 237 -7.48 0.37 8.25
C ALA A 237 -6.36 -0.36 7.48
N GLY A 238 -5.31 -0.79 8.18
CA GLY A 238 -4.23 -1.56 7.58
C GLY A 238 -4.70 -2.90 7.01
N ASN A 239 -5.81 -3.45 7.47
CA ASN A 239 -6.38 -4.66 6.87
C ASN A 239 -7.08 -4.37 5.56
N TYR A 240 -7.84 -3.27 5.48
CA TYR A 240 -8.44 -2.88 4.21
C TYR A 240 -7.37 -2.64 3.14
N LEU A 241 -6.20 -2.11 3.54
CA LEU A 241 -5.04 -1.98 2.67
C LEU A 241 -4.50 -3.35 2.20
N ALA A 242 -4.52 -4.39 3.04
CA ALA A 242 -4.04 -5.71 2.68
C ALA A 242 -4.97 -6.48 1.73
N CYS A 243 -6.27 -6.32 1.90
CA CYS A 243 -7.33 -7.04 1.18
C CYS A 243 -7.26 -6.91 -0.35
N ASP A 244 -7.61 -7.98 -1.06
CA ASP A 244 -7.76 -7.99 -2.51
C ASP A 244 -9.01 -7.21 -3.01
N GLY A 245 -10.06 -7.15 -2.18
CA GLY A 245 -11.36 -6.55 -2.53
C GLY A 245 -11.39 -5.05 -2.84
N PHE A 246 -10.23 -4.38 -2.91
CA PHE A 246 -10.10 -2.96 -3.25
C PHE A 246 -9.08 -2.77 -4.37
N SER A 247 -9.41 -1.94 -5.38
CA SER A 247 -8.46 -1.60 -6.47
C SER A 247 -7.19 -0.92 -5.94
N TRP A 248 -7.33 -0.15 -4.86
CA TRP A 248 -6.22 0.48 -4.13
C TRP A 248 -5.49 -0.44 -3.15
N GLY A 249 -5.98 -1.65 -2.94
CA GLY A 249 -5.36 -2.61 -2.02
C GLY A 249 -3.95 -2.99 -2.46
N LEU A 250 -3.24 -3.65 -1.55
CA LEU A 250 -1.96 -4.31 -1.82
C LEU A 250 -2.17 -5.68 -2.48
N LYS A 251 -3.37 -6.26 -2.35
CA LYS A 251 -3.72 -7.58 -2.89
C LYS A 251 -2.78 -8.68 -2.39
N ILE A 252 -2.60 -8.73 -1.07
CA ILE A 252 -1.70 -9.65 -0.36
C ILE A 252 -2.43 -10.59 0.61
N LEU A 253 -3.75 -10.44 0.70
CA LEU A 253 -4.64 -11.24 1.54
C LEU A 253 -5.89 -11.56 0.73
N ASP A 254 -6.22 -12.85 0.58
CA ASP A 254 -7.44 -13.32 -0.10
C ASP A 254 -8.70 -12.99 0.73
N ALA A 255 -8.96 -11.70 0.88
CA ALA A 255 -10.06 -11.20 1.66
C ALA A 255 -10.69 -9.98 1.00
N LYS A 256 -12.01 -9.91 1.14
CA LYS A 256 -12.84 -8.74 0.84
C LYS A 256 -13.74 -8.44 2.02
N THR A 257 -14.35 -7.25 2.02
CA THR A 257 -15.29 -6.89 3.07
C THR A 257 -16.68 -7.42 2.77
N LYS A 258 -17.35 -7.95 3.79
CA LYS A 258 -18.72 -8.49 3.67
C LYS A 258 -19.79 -7.46 3.28
N SER A 259 -19.47 -6.17 3.34
CA SER A 259 -20.33 -5.07 2.89
C SER A 259 -19.47 -3.85 2.50
N SER A 260 -19.97 -3.04 1.57
CA SER A 260 -19.42 -1.70 1.28
C SER A 260 -19.74 -0.68 2.37
N LYS A 261 -20.71 -0.97 3.25
CA LYS A 261 -21.06 -0.16 4.42
C LYS A 261 -20.12 -0.47 5.59
N TRP A 262 -18.90 0.04 5.48
CA TRP A 262 -17.80 -0.21 6.40
C TRP A 262 -17.98 0.48 7.77
N ALA A 263 -18.75 1.57 7.86
CA ALA A 263 -18.96 2.35 9.07
C ALA A 263 -19.92 1.65 10.06
N ARG A 264 -19.55 0.48 10.58
CA ARG A 264 -20.41 -0.35 11.44
C ARG A 264 -20.61 0.15 12.86
N GLY A 265 -19.79 1.08 13.33
CA GLY A 265 -19.83 1.64 14.67
C GLY A 265 -18.48 1.59 15.38
N VAL A 266 -18.45 2.22 16.55
CA VAL A 266 -17.29 2.27 17.45
C VAL A 266 -17.75 1.88 18.85
N GLY A 267 -17.09 0.88 19.43
CA GLY A 267 -17.46 0.35 20.75
C GLY A 267 -16.71 -0.95 21.04
N ASP A 268 -16.96 -1.50 22.22
CA ASP A 268 -16.40 -2.80 22.57
C ASP A 268 -17.27 -3.91 22.01
N VAL A 269 -16.62 -4.94 21.47
CA VAL A 269 -17.25 -6.17 20.99
C VAL A 269 -16.59 -7.36 21.67
N LYS A 270 -17.29 -8.48 21.71
CA LYS A 270 -16.76 -9.74 22.21
C LYS A 270 -16.08 -10.48 21.07
N ILE A 271 -14.90 -11.03 21.35
CA ILE A 271 -14.19 -11.96 20.47
C ILE A 271 -13.84 -13.24 21.22
N GLU A 272 -13.50 -14.26 20.45
CA GLU A 272 -12.94 -15.51 20.96
C GLU A 272 -11.80 -15.95 20.05
N PHE A 273 -10.65 -16.27 20.63
CA PHE A 273 -9.49 -16.76 19.90
C PHE A 273 -9.62 -18.24 19.55
N THR A 274 -9.18 -18.62 18.35
CA THR A 274 -9.01 -20.03 17.97
C THR A 274 -7.81 -20.64 18.69
N SER A 275 -7.69 -21.96 18.72
CA SER A 275 -6.49 -22.62 19.26
C SER A 275 -5.21 -22.11 18.60
N LYS A 276 -5.23 -21.89 17.28
CA LYS A 276 -4.09 -21.31 16.54
C LYS A 276 -3.84 -19.85 16.91
N GLY A 277 -4.89 -19.04 17.04
CA GLY A 277 -4.77 -17.67 17.51
C GLY A 277 -4.13 -17.57 18.89
N ARG A 278 -4.51 -18.45 19.82
CA ARG A 278 -3.90 -18.52 21.16
C ARG A 278 -2.44 -18.95 21.11
N GLU A 279 -2.10 -19.94 20.30
CA GLU A 279 -0.72 -20.39 20.09
C GLU A 279 0.18 -19.24 19.60
N ILE A 280 -0.27 -18.50 18.58
CA ILE A 280 0.50 -17.42 17.97
C ILE A 280 0.59 -16.20 18.89
N LEU A 281 -0.54 -15.78 19.46
CA LEU A 281 -0.67 -14.48 20.12
C LEU A 281 -0.55 -14.54 21.65
N GLY A 282 -0.52 -15.75 22.23
CA GLY A 282 -0.48 -15.95 23.69
C GLY A 282 -1.72 -15.44 24.40
N MET A 283 -2.88 -15.43 23.72
CA MET A 283 -4.14 -14.92 24.25
C MET A 283 -4.89 -16.00 25.06
N PRO A 284 -5.66 -15.61 26.09
CA PRO A 284 -6.40 -16.56 26.91
C PRO A 284 -7.58 -17.17 26.15
N GLU A 285 -8.11 -18.27 26.71
CA GLU A 285 -9.35 -18.88 26.25
C GLU A 285 -10.58 -18.12 26.73
N GLY A 286 -11.69 -18.25 25.99
CA GLY A 286 -12.99 -17.67 26.35
C GLY A 286 -13.30 -16.33 25.67
N LEU A 287 -14.40 -15.72 26.09
CA LEU A 287 -14.90 -14.45 25.57
C LEU A 287 -14.10 -13.29 26.15
N LEU A 288 -13.58 -12.43 25.25
CA LEU A 288 -12.83 -11.24 25.61
C LEU A 288 -13.49 -10.00 25.00
N ASP A 289 -13.57 -8.94 25.77
CA ASP A 289 -13.95 -7.62 25.26
C ASP A 289 -12.76 -6.99 24.53
N ILE A 290 -13.03 -6.40 23.37
CA ILE A 290 -12.03 -5.71 22.57
C ILE A 290 -12.61 -4.48 21.90
N ARG A 291 -11.85 -3.38 21.92
CA ARG A 291 -12.17 -2.17 21.18
C ARG A 291 -12.29 -2.46 19.68
N TYR A 292 -13.43 -2.12 19.10
CA TYR A 292 -13.67 -2.15 17.67
C TYR A 292 -14.05 -0.76 17.15
N ALA A 293 -13.57 -0.41 15.97
CA ALA A 293 -13.86 0.87 15.34
C ALA A 293 -13.86 0.71 13.82
N ASN A 294 -14.99 0.25 13.26
CA ASN A 294 -15.18 0.09 11.82
C ASN A 294 -14.13 -0.80 11.11
N GLY A 295 -13.53 -1.76 11.82
CA GLY A 295 -12.60 -2.71 11.21
C GLY A 295 -13.29 -3.58 10.14
N PRO A 296 -12.56 -4.17 9.18
CA PRO A 296 -13.19 -4.99 8.17
C PRO A 296 -13.80 -6.25 8.77
N VAL A 297 -14.94 -6.66 8.22
CA VAL A 297 -15.49 -8.01 8.41
C VAL A 297 -15.07 -8.84 7.20
N PHE A 298 -14.17 -9.79 7.42
CA PHE A 298 -13.54 -10.56 6.35
C PHE A 298 -14.49 -11.59 5.74
N ASN A 299 -14.52 -11.64 4.41
CA ASN A 299 -14.99 -12.75 3.59
C ASN A 299 -13.85 -13.16 2.64
N PRO A 300 -13.74 -14.43 2.23
CA PRO A 300 -12.83 -14.84 1.16
C PRO A 300 -13.04 -14.00 -0.11
N ALA A 301 -11.96 -13.52 -0.74
CA ALA A 301 -12.10 -12.82 -2.01
C ALA A 301 -12.35 -13.82 -3.14
N GLY A 302 -11.71 -15.01 -3.06
CA GLY A 302 -11.77 -16.07 -4.05
C GLY A 302 -10.71 -15.90 -5.14
N ASP A 303 -9.58 -15.30 -4.81
CA ASP A 303 -8.43 -15.16 -5.71
C ASP A 303 -7.48 -16.34 -5.53
N ASP A 304 -7.54 -17.30 -6.46
CA ASP A 304 -6.70 -18.52 -6.44
C ASP A 304 -5.18 -18.23 -6.53
N THR A 305 -4.77 -16.99 -6.81
CA THR A 305 -3.36 -16.57 -6.83
C THR A 305 -2.83 -16.16 -5.46
N ILE A 306 -3.71 -15.97 -4.47
CA ILE A 306 -3.37 -15.60 -3.09
C ILE A 306 -3.86 -16.72 -2.17
N PRO A 307 -3.00 -17.34 -1.34
CA PRO A 307 -3.43 -18.36 -0.40
C PRO A 307 -4.54 -17.87 0.54
N ASP A 308 -5.54 -18.73 0.77
CA ASP A 308 -6.61 -18.51 1.73
C ASP A 308 -6.06 -18.13 3.11
N PHE A 309 -6.76 -17.21 3.78
CA PHE A 309 -6.40 -16.82 5.14
C PHE A 309 -6.93 -17.83 6.17
N GLU A 310 -6.23 -17.94 7.30
CA GLU A 310 -6.64 -18.73 8.47
C GLU A 310 -7.19 -17.81 9.58
N PRO A 311 -8.43 -18.00 10.05
CA PRO A 311 -8.96 -17.26 11.19
C PRO A 311 -8.22 -17.53 12.51
N LEU A 312 -7.75 -16.47 13.17
CA LEU A 312 -7.12 -16.51 14.50
C LEU A 312 -8.10 -16.15 15.62
N ALA A 313 -9.15 -15.41 15.32
CA ALA A 313 -10.21 -15.07 16.25
C ALA A 313 -11.52 -14.83 15.50
N TYR A 314 -12.64 -15.01 16.18
CA TYR A 314 -13.97 -14.72 15.67
C TYR A 314 -14.65 -13.65 16.50
N PHE A 315 -15.42 -12.78 15.85
CA PHE A 315 -16.38 -11.92 16.54
C PHE A 315 -17.51 -12.76 17.13
N ARG A 316 -17.91 -12.44 18.37
CA ARG A 316 -19.01 -13.09 19.11
C ARG A 316 -20.11 -12.11 19.49
N SER A 317 -19.89 -10.81 19.30
CA SER A 317 -20.94 -9.79 19.25
C SER A 317 -20.74 -8.90 18.03
N GLU A 318 -21.64 -7.93 17.83
CA GLU A 318 -21.57 -7.04 16.68
C GLU A 318 -21.92 -5.59 17.01
N LEU A 319 -21.50 -4.69 16.11
CA LEU A 319 -22.08 -3.37 15.90
C LEU A 319 -22.70 -3.33 14.50
N ALA A 320 -23.91 -2.78 14.40
CA ALA A 320 -24.68 -2.68 13.16
C ALA A 320 -25.22 -1.25 12.94
N GLU A 321 -24.38 -0.25 13.17
CA GLU A 321 -24.71 1.16 12.98
C GLU A 321 -24.60 1.59 11.51
N ASN A 322 -25.05 2.82 11.22
CA ASN A 322 -24.95 3.48 9.90
C ASN A 322 -25.45 2.62 8.72
N GLY A 323 -26.52 1.85 8.97
CA GLY A 323 -27.18 1.02 7.98
C GLY A 323 -26.39 -0.21 7.55
N SER A 324 -25.37 -0.61 8.32
CA SER A 324 -24.64 -1.84 8.06
C SER A 324 -25.51 -3.06 8.37
N PRO A 325 -25.47 -4.14 7.56
CA PRO A 325 -26.38 -5.28 7.75
C PRO A 325 -26.18 -5.95 9.12
N PRO A 326 -27.24 -6.11 9.94
CA PRO A 326 -27.22 -6.91 11.16
C PRO A 326 -26.87 -8.38 10.87
N GLY A 327 -26.23 -9.06 11.81
CA GLY A 327 -25.75 -10.43 11.69
C GLY A 327 -24.53 -10.60 10.78
N ALA A 328 -24.02 -9.53 10.17
CA ALA A 328 -22.87 -9.65 9.28
C ALA A 328 -21.56 -9.85 10.05
N GLN A 329 -21.42 -9.29 11.26
CA GLN A 329 -20.18 -9.34 12.03
C GLN A 329 -20.12 -10.56 12.96
N VAL A 330 -21.21 -10.96 13.61
CA VAL A 330 -21.21 -12.13 14.50
C VAL A 330 -20.72 -13.38 13.76
N ASN A 331 -19.85 -14.15 14.41
CA ASN A 331 -19.20 -15.37 13.90
C ASN A 331 -18.32 -15.20 12.66
N SER A 332 -18.04 -13.95 12.25
CA SER A 332 -17.05 -13.69 11.21
C SER A 332 -15.63 -13.61 11.78
N PRO A 333 -14.60 -13.83 10.95
CA PRO A 333 -13.22 -13.66 11.39
C PRO A 333 -12.97 -12.22 11.89
N ALA A 334 -12.45 -12.11 13.11
CA ALA A 334 -12.00 -10.85 13.70
C ALA A 334 -10.51 -10.61 13.44
N MET A 335 -9.73 -11.68 13.40
CA MET A 335 -8.30 -11.64 13.14
C MET A 335 -7.94 -12.82 12.24
N VAL A 336 -6.99 -12.62 11.34
CA VAL A 336 -6.61 -13.62 10.35
C VAL A 336 -5.09 -13.65 10.16
N ALA A 337 -4.57 -14.85 9.92
CA ALA A 337 -3.23 -15.08 9.41
C ALA A 337 -3.29 -15.37 7.91
N GLY A 338 -2.27 -14.98 7.16
CA GLY A 338 -2.14 -15.31 5.74
C GLY A 338 -0.68 -15.38 5.31
N THR A 339 -0.46 -15.75 4.06
CA THR A 339 0.87 -15.78 3.44
C THR A 339 0.82 -15.14 2.06
N TYR A 340 1.89 -14.46 1.67
CA TYR A 340 2.06 -13.92 0.33
C TYR A 340 3.52 -14.04 -0.09
N GLY A 341 3.78 -14.77 -1.18
CA GLY A 341 5.12 -15.21 -1.53
C GLY A 341 5.79 -15.93 -0.34
N LYS A 342 6.91 -15.40 0.14
CA LYS A 342 7.64 -15.96 1.31
C LYS A 342 7.25 -15.32 2.65
N GLY A 343 6.44 -14.26 2.61
CA GLY A 343 6.08 -13.47 3.78
C GLY A 343 4.86 -13.99 4.52
N ARG A 344 4.79 -13.69 5.82
CA ARG A 344 3.63 -13.95 6.67
C ARG A 344 2.88 -12.66 6.95
N LEU A 345 1.55 -12.76 7.04
CA LEU A 345 0.66 -11.66 7.34
C LEU A 345 -0.17 -11.97 8.58
N LEU A 346 -0.37 -10.98 9.44
CA LEU A 346 -1.34 -11.02 10.51
C LEU A 346 -2.19 -9.75 10.48
N CYS A 347 -3.50 -9.91 10.32
CA CYS A 347 -4.43 -8.80 10.19
C CYS A 347 -5.45 -8.84 11.34
N SER A 348 -5.59 -7.75 12.09
CA SER A 348 -6.54 -7.62 13.20
C SER A 348 -7.59 -6.56 12.90
N SER A 349 -8.84 -6.97 12.71
CA SER A 349 -9.97 -6.04 12.50
C SER A 349 -10.22 -5.12 13.70
N PRO A 350 -10.32 -5.62 14.94
CA PRO A 350 -10.38 -4.80 16.14
C PRO A 350 -9.00 -4.23 16.51
N HIS A 351 -8.96 -3.45 17.59
CA HIS A 351 -7.79 -2.69 18.07
C HIS A 351 -7.16 -3.29 19.34
N PRO A 352 -6.45 -4.44 19.27
CA PRO A 352 -5.79 -5.05 20.43
C PRO A 352 -4.69 -4.14 21.00
N GLU A 353 -4.08 -3.28 20.20
CA GLU A 353 -3.08 -2.29 20.64
C GLU A 353 -3.66 -1.21 21.57
N GLN A 354 -4.99 -1.13 21.64
CA GLN A 354 -5.74 -0.19 22.47
C GLN A 354 -6.60 -0.90 23.54
N GLN A 355 -6.44 -2.21 23.72
CA GLN A 355 -7.24 -3.00 24.66
C GLN A 355 -6.42 -3.40 25.89
N ALA A 356 -6.98 -3.15 27.07
CA ALA A 356 -6.38 -3.59 28.33
C ALA A 356 -6.33 -5.13 28.39
N GLY A 357 -5.19 -5.68 28.80
CA GLY A 357 -4.95 -7.13 28.85
C GLY A 357 -4.51 -7.74 27.51
N MET A 358 -4.31 -6.94 26.46
CA MET A 358 -3.81 -7.38 25.15
C MET A 358 -2.50 -6.68 24.77
N GLU A 359 -1.77 -6.10 25.73
CA GLU A 359 -0.56 -5.31 25.51
C GLU A 359 0.54 -6.10 24.76
N THR A 360 0.61 -7.41 25.00
CA THR A 360 1.59 -8.30 24.34
C THR A 360 1.25 -8.64 22.89
N PHE A 361 0.02 -8.36 22.44
CA PHE A 361 -0.47 -8.77 21.13
C PHE A 361 0.43 -8.29 19.99
N VAL A 362 0.75 -6.99 19.96
CA VAL A 362 1.50 -6.40 18.84
C VAL A 362 2.89 -7.00 18.76
N LEU A 363 3.53 -7.23 19.91
CA LEU A 363 4.83 -7.90 19.98
C LEU A 363 4.77 -9.32 19.43
N LYS A 364 3.77 -10.11 19.86
CA LYS A 364 3.60 -11.50 19.41
C LYS A 364 3.30 -11.60 17.93
N ALA A 365 2.43 -10.72 17.42
CA ALA A 365 2.15 -10.61 15.99
C ALA A 365 3.41 -10.29 15.19
N VAL A 366 4.21 -9.30 15.63
CA VAL A 366 5.49 -8.93 15.01
C VAL A 366 6.46 -10.09 15.00
N GLN A 367 6.66 -10.77 16.13
CA GLN A 367 7.57 -11.92 16.24
C GLN A 367 7.17 -13.03 15.28
N TRP A 368 5.89 -13.38 15.27
CA TRP A 368 5.37 -14.43 14.41
C TRP A 368 5.53 -14.08 12.92
N VAL A 369 5.12 -12.90 12.46
CA VAL A 369 5.27 -12.56 11.04
C VAL A 369 6.75 -12.40 10.63
N ALA A 370 7.65 -12.13 11.58
CA ALA A 370 9.08 -11.97 11.33
C ALA A 370 9.87 -13.27 11.21
N GLY A 371 9.27 -14.45 11.40
CA GLY A 371 10.05 -15.69 11.38
C GLY A 371 10.08 -16.47 12.69
N GLN A 372 9.63 -15.91 13.80
CA GLN A 372 9.87 -16.46 15.15
C GLN A 372 8.76 -17.36 15.66
#